data_AF-U1KIC9-F1
#
_entry.id   AF-U1KIC9-F1
#
_cell.length_a   1.000
_cell.length_b   1.000
_cell.length_c   1.000
_cell.angle_alpha   90.00
_cell.angle_beta   90.00
_cell.angle_gamma   90.00
#
_symmetry.space_group_name_H-M   'P 1'
#
loop_
_entity.id
_entity.type
_entity.pdbx_description
1 polymer ?
#
loop_
_entity_poly.entity_id
_entity_poly.type
_entity_poly.pdbx_seq_one_letter_code
_entity_poly.pdbx_strand_id
1 'polypeptide(L)'
;MTLPERGPVEIIFINLWDEYYTPTTIPDKEAGVTRIYLQPDINIDTQVVSQFVKSNPQFKGLKIDKNQRIALSLGVWKTPSKVFMFDGKAKRISYLGTDTENATVSHDGILTPLTANQSVKLTDIDGNSHVFGQKRSPQVLFFSDALCPFQHLPLCEQKIAANNQLVNITTLPVKTIIKPFYISMDDVRAYKTRFSLKHPVILDQKNQLFQKYQITSLPYWVVLNAQNEIIFRGAKPPKRL
;
A
#
# COMPACT_ATOMS: atom_id res chain seq x y z
N MET A 1 -17.10 15.73 2.93
CA MET A 1 -16.86 16.84 3.87
C MET A 1 -16.04 17.91 3.17
N THR A 2 -16.37 19.17 3.41
CA THR A 2 -15.62 20.36 2.99
C THR A 2 -14.87 20.94 4.20
N LEU A 3 -13.68 21.48 3.96
CA LEU A 3 -12.92 22.18 4.99
C LEU A 3 -13.46 23.61 5.13
N PRO A 4 -13.32 24.24 6.31
CA PRO A 4 -13.66 25.65 6.46
C PRO A 4 -12.81 26.52 5.52
N GLU A 5 -13.46 27.45 4.83
CA GLU A 5 -12.81 28.35 3.85
C GLU A 5 -12.23 29.62 4.47
N ARG A 6 -12.55 29.92 5.74
CA ARG A 6 -12.14 31.13 6.45
C ARG A 6 -11.64 30.83 7.85
N GLY A 7 -10.68 31.64 8.30
CA GLY A 7 -10.16 31.60 9.67
C GLY A 7 -9.18 30.45 9.93
N PRO A 8 -8.61 30.39 11.15
CA PRO A 8 -7.63 29.38 11.51
C PRO A 8 -8.29 28.03 11.80
N VAL A 9 -7.80 26.99 11.14
CA VAL A 9 -8.24 25.61 11.33
C VAL A 9 -7.01 24.76 11.57
N GLU A 10 -7.08 23.84 12.52
CA GLU A 10 -6.13 22.75 12.62
C GLU A 10 -6.81 21.43 12.31
N ILE A 11 -6.13 20.60 11.53
CA ILE A 11 -6.58 19.27 11.16
C ILE A 11 -5.56 18.28 11.69
N ILE A 12 -6.02 17.34 12.50
CA ILE A 12 -5.21 16.24 12.99
C ILE A 12 -5.57 15.00 12.18
N PHE A 13 -4.63 14.55 11.36
CA PHE A 13 -4.72 13.26 10.69
C PHE A 13 -4.12 12.19 11.59
N ILE A 14 -4.88 11.13 11.85
CA ILE A 14 -4.40 9.93 12.55
C ILE A 14 -4.65 8.70 11.69
N ASN A 15 -3.96 7.61 12.03
CA ASN A 15 -4.38 6.27 11.66
C ASN A 15 -4.76 5.55 12.96
N LEU A 16 -6.06 5.32 13.17
CA LEU A 16 -6.59 4.75 14.41
C LEU A 16 -5.99 3.39 14.76
N TRP A 17 -5.51 2.62 13.78
CA TRP A 17 -4.84 1.36 14.05
C TRP A 17 -3.53 1.57 14.80
N ASP A 18 -2.78 2.62 14.45
CA ASP A 18 -1.52 2.98 15.08
C ASP A 18 -1.75 3.46 16.53
N GLU A 19 -2.90 4.08 16.80
CA GLU A 19 -3.28 4.56 18.14
C GLU A 19 -3.47 3.45 19.17
N TYR A 20 -3.73 2.20 18.74
CA TYR A 20 -3.76 1.04 19.65
C TYR A 20 -2.38 0.59 20.10
N TYR A 21 -1.33 0.91 19.34
CA TYR A 21 0.04 0.50 19.63
C TYR A 21 0.85 1.60 20.31
N THR A 22 0.80 2.82 19.75
CA THR A 22 1.53 3.97 20.25
C THR A 22 0.62 5.18 20.17
N PRO A 23 -0.10 5.50 21.26
CA PRO A 23 -1.02 6.62 21.28
C PRO A 23 -0.31 7.94 20.95
N THR A 24 -0.89 8.70 20.02
CA THR A 24 -0.36 10.00 19.65
C THR A 24 -0.55 10.98 20.80
N THR A 25 0.53 11.68 21.18
CA THR A 25 0.41 12.83 22.08
C THR A 25 -0.13 14.02 21.31
N ILE A 26 -1.43 14.28 21.45
CA ILE A 26 -2.10 15.37 20.75
C ILE A 26 -1.78 16.70 21.46
N PRO A 27 -1.19 17.70 20.78
CA PRO A 27 -0.95 19.01 21.37
C PRO A 27 -2.24 19.70 21.78
N ASP A 28 -2.17 20.60 22.76
CA ASP A 28 -3.29 21.45 23.13
C ASP A 28 -3.80 22.25 21.92
N LYS A 29 -5.12 22.45 21.88
CA LYS A 29 -5.76 23.26 20.85
C LYS A 29 -5.51 24.74 21.12
N GLU A 30 -4.98 25.45 20.13
CA GLU A 30 -4.79 26.90 20.19
C GLU A 30 -6.13 27.63 20.32
N ALA A 31 -6.18 28.70 21.12
CA ALA A 31 -7.39 29.50 21.32
C ALA A 31 -7.86 30.13 20.00
N GLY A 32 -9.16 30.11 19.74
CA GLY A 32 -9.74 30.65 18.49
C GLY A 32 -9.55 29.77 17.25
N VAL A 33 -8.90 28.60 17.37
CA VAL A 33 -8.70 27.65 16.26
C VAL A 33 -9.76 26.54 16.29
N THR A 34 -10.31 26.20 15.12
CA THR A 34 -11.19 25.05 14.97
C THR A 34 -10.37 23.77 14.76
N ARG A 35 -10.55 22.74 15.59
CA ARG A 35 -9.89 21.43 15.44
C ARG A 35 -10.80 20.42 14.72
N ILE A 36 -10.25 19.74 13.73
CA ILE A 36 -10.90 18.64 13.01
C ILE A 36 -10.01 17.39 13.10
N TYR A 37 -10.58 16.24 13.43
CA TYR A 37 -9.88 14.96 13.41
C TYR A 37 -10.26 14.17 12.15
N LEU A 38 -9.26 13.71 11.41
CA LEU A 38 -9.45 12.92 10.20
C LEU A 38 -8.70 11.59 10.27
N GLN A 39 -9.40 10.53 9.88
CA GLN A 39 -8.86 9.21 9.60
C GLN A 39 -8.82 9.04 8.08
N PRO A 40 -7.66 8.86 7.43
CA PRO A 40 -7.59 8.37 6.06
C PRO A 40 -8.47 7.13 5.89
N ASP A 41 -9.23 7.07 4.81
CA ASP A 41 -10.13 5.95 4.49
C ASP A 41 -9.36 4.67 4.12
N ILE A 42 -8.69 4.10 5.13
CA ILE A 42 -7.82 2.92 5.07
C ILE A 42 -8.46 1.85 5.95
N ASN A 43 -9.07 0.84 5.31
CA ASN A 43 -9.65 -0.34 5.94
C ASN A 43 -10.60 -0.03 7.12
N ILE A 44 -11.44 1.00 6.97
CA ILE A 44 -12.26 1.51 8.05
C ILE A 44 -13.68 1.82 7.60
N ASP A 45 -14.65 1.61 8.48
CA ASP A 45 -16.01 2.10 8.31
C ASP A 45 -16.44 2.99 9.49
N THR A 46 -17.64 3.55 9.38
CA THR A 46 -18.21 4.43 10.41
C THR A 46 -18.46 3.70 11.74
N GLN A 47 -18.69 2.40 11.74
CA GLN A 47 -18.92 1.61 12.94
C GLN A 47 -17.63 1.44 13.72
N VAL A 48 -16.52 1.07 13.05
CA VAL A 48 -15.21 0.93 13.69
C VAL A 48 -14.73 2.28 14.22
N VAL A 49 -14.88 3.38 13.46
CA VAL A 49 -14.59 4.74 13.96
C VAL A 49 -15.41 5.06 15.21
N SER A 50 -16.71 4.73 15.20
CA SER A 50 -17.58 4.98 16.35
C SER A 50 -17.16 4.19 17.58
N GLN A 51 -16.74 2.94 17.42
CA GLN A 51 -16.21 2.11 18.51
C GLN A 51 -14.88 2.66 19.03
N PHE A 52 -13.96 3.01 18.14
CA PHE A 52 -12.69 3.62 18.50
C PHE A 52 -12.88 4.90 19.33
N VAL A 53 -13.75 5.81 18.89
CA VAL A 53 -14.03 7.07 19.60
C VAL A 53 -14.68 6.86 20.97
N LYS A 54 -15.46 5.78 21.17
CA LYS A 54 -16.00 5.43 22.49
C LYS A 54 -14.89 5.13 23.49
N SER A 55 -13.85 4.41 23.06
CA SER A 55 -12.68 4.08 23.89
C SER A 55 -11.65 5.20 23.94
N ASN A 56 -11.65 6.11 22.96
CA ASN A 56 -10.69 7.19 22.80
C ASN A 56 -11.39 8.54 22.63
N PRO A 57 -12.00 9.08 23.70
CA PRO A 57 -12.81 10.30 23.64
C PRO A 57 -12.00 11.55 23.22
N GLN A 58 -10.67 11.52 23.30
CA GLN A 58 -9.80 12.60 22.79
C GLN A 58 -9.96 12.83 21.28
N PHE A 59 -10.39 11.80 20.54
CA PHE A 59 -10.69 11.88 19.09
C PHE A 59 -12.18 12.09 18.81
N LYS A 60 -12.95 12.64 19.76
CA LYS A 60 -14.37 12.94 19.56
C LYS A 60 -14.59 13.75 18.27
N GLY A 61 -15.45 13.23 17.41
CA GLY A 61 -15.73 13.83 16.11
C GLY A 61 -14.76 13.43 14.99
N LEU A 62 -13.96 12.37 15.18
CA LEU A 62 -13.16 11.74 14.12
C LEU A 62 -14.05 11.41 12.92
N LYS A 63 -13.64 11.90 11.75
CA LYS A 63 -14.33 11.66 10.49
C LYS A 63 -13.41 10.93 9.53
N ILE A 64 -14.00 10.12 8.66
CA ILE A 64 -13.26 9.45 7.58
C ILE A 64 -13.00 10.47 6.46
N ASP A 65 -11.74 10.68 6.12
CA ASP A 65 -11.32 11.35 4.89
C ASP A 65 -11.46 10.39 3.71
N LYS A 66 -12.69 10.29 3.19
CA LYS A 66 -13.02 9.42 2.07
C LYS A 66 -12.12 9.68 0.87
N ASN A 67 -11.57 8.60 0.32
CA ASN A 67 -10.62 8.65 -0.79
C ASN A 67 -9.32 9.43 -0.51
N GLN A 68 -8.98 9.68 0.76
CA GLN A 68 -7.82 10.47 1.18
C GLN A 68 -7.78 11.85 0.51
N ARG A 69 -8.94 12.37 0.13
CA ARG A 69 -9.05 13.56 -0.72
C ARG A 69 -8.44 14.77 -0.01
N ILE A 70 -8.71 14.92 1.29
CA ILE A 70 -8.23 16.03 2.08
C ILE A 70 -6.73 15.87 2.35
N ALA A 71 -6.29 14.70 2.82
CA ALA A 71 -4.88 14.40 3.09
C ALA A 71 -4.00 14.70 1.88
N LEU A 72 -4.37 14.19 0.71
CA LEU A 72 -3.65 14.41 -0.55
C LEU A 72 -3.63 15.88 -0.96
N SER A 73 -4.78 16.57 -0.86
CA SER A 73 -4.86 17.99 -1.24
C SER A 73 -4.01 18.90 -0.37
N LEU A 74 -3.74 18.50 0.88
CA LEU A 74 -2.94 19.25 1.84
C LEU A 74 -1.49 18.76 1.91
N GLY A 75 -1.10 17.73 1.14
CA GLY A 75 0.27 17.20 1.15
C GLY A 75 0.63 16.39 2.39
N VAL A 76 -0.35 15.73 3.02
CA VAL A 76 -0.13 14.85 4.17
C VAL A 76 0.17 13.44 3.67
N TRP A 77 1.40 12.99 3.89
CA TRP A 77 1.90 11.68 3.42
C TRP A 77 2.08 10.66 4.55
N LYS A 78 2.04 11.10 5.81
CA LYS A 78 2.08 10.21 6.97
C LYS A 78 1.19 10.69 8.10
N THR A 79 0.76 9.76 8.93
CA THR A 79 0.04 9.97 10.19
C THR A 79 0.90 9.46 11.34
N PRO A 80 0.77 10.04 12.54
CA PRO A 80 -0.10 11.16 12.89
C PRO A 80 0.50 12.52 12.45
N SER A 81 -0.33 13.41 11.89
CA SER A 81 0.12 14.73 11.43
C SER A 81 -0.88 15.83 11.80
N LYS A 82 -0.37 16.99 12.21
CA LYS A 82 -1.12 18.24 12.38
C LYS A 82 -0.92 19.15 11.18
N VAL A 83 -2.01 19.55 10.54
CA VAL A 83 -2.01 20.60 9.51
C VAL A 83 -2.65 21.85 10.11
N PHE A 84 -1.92 22.95 10.14
CA PHE A 84 -2.48 24.27 10.40
C PHE A 84 -2.83 24.94 9.07
N MET A 85 -4.08 25.38 8.97
CA MET A 85 -4.64 26.06 7.82
C MET A 85 -5.14 27.45 8.18
N PHE A 86 -5.05 28.35 7.21
CA PHE A 86 -5.66 29.68 7.29
C PHE A 86 -6.22 30.04 5.92
N ASP A 87 -7.49 30.45 5.89
CA ASP A 87 -8.24 30.81 4.68
C ASP A 87 -8.14 29.75 3.56
N GLY A 88 -8.50 28.51 3.92
CA GLY A 88 -8.58 27.38 3.00
C GLY A 88 -7.23 26.82 2.53
N LYS A 89 -6.10 27.35 3.00
CA LYS A 89 -4.75 26.90 2.58
C LYS A 89 -3.96 26.33 3.75
N ALA A 90 -3.28 25.20 3.52
CA ALA A 90 -2.27 24.69 4.44
C ALA A 90 -1.13 25.71 4.60
N LYS A 91 -0.79 26.04 5.84
CA LYS A 91 0.31 26.94 6.20
C LYS A 91 1.47 26.20 6.85
N ARG A 92 1.17 25.17 7.64
CA ARG A 92 2.17 24.35 8.32
C ARG A 92 1.67 22.92 8.45
N ILE A 93 2.54 21.96 8.19
CA ILE A 93 2.31 20.55 8.46
C ILE A 93 3.37 20.11 9.45
N SER A 94 2.96 19.52 10.56
CA SER A 94 3.82 19.05 11.62
C SER A 94 3.52 17.58 11.87
N TYR A 95 4.52 16.73 11.77
CA TYR A 95 4.38 15.36 12.18
C TYR A 95 4.29 15.26 13.72
N LEU A 96 3.43 14.38 14.23
CA LEU A 96 3.18 14.23 15.67
C LEU A 96 3.68 12.90 16.25
N GLY A 97 4.24 12.00 15.43
CA GLY A 97 4.80 10.76 15.93
C GLY A 97 6.16 10.98 16.60
N THR A 98 6.59 9.98 17.36
CA THR A 98 7.84 9.98 18.13
C THR A 98 8.99 9.28 17.40
N ASP A 99 8.74 8.72 16.21
CA ASP A 99 9.79 8.38 15.26
C ASP A 99 10.52 9.67 14.87
N THR A 100 11.65 9.90 15.54
CA THR A 100 12.63 10.90 15.13
C THR A 100 13.01 10.62 13.69
N GLU A 101 13.03 11.68 12.88
CA GLU A 101 13.24 11.65 11.43
C GLU A 101 14.12 10.48 10.96
N ASN A 102 13.60 9.74 9.99
CA ASN A 102 14.05 8.42 9.51
C ASN A 102 13.61 7.21 10.35
N ALA A 103 12.33 7.13 10.73
CA ALA A 103 11.67 5.85 10.52
C ALA A 103 11.61 5.59 9.00
N THR A 104 12.73 5.13 8.41
CA THR A 104 12.60 3.90 7.64
C THR A 104 11.72 3.01 8.50
N VAL A 105 10.47 2.77 8.08
CA VAL A 105 9.75 1.56 8.45
C VAL A 105 10.83 0.50 8.46
N SER A 106 11.25 -0.01 9.62
CA SER A 106 12.40 -0.91 9.60
C SER A 106 11.93 -2.13 8.82
N HIS A 107 12.50 -2.28 7.62
CA HIS A 107 12.36 -3.47 6.81
C HIS A 107 13.44 -4.48 7.22
N ASP A 108 14.02 -4.36 8.42
CA ASP A 108 15.09 -5.24 8.87
C ASP A 108 14.51 -6.66 8.97
N GLY A 109 15.02 -7.54 8.10
CA GLY A 109 14.49 -8.89 7.88
C GLY A 109 13.58 -9.06 6.65
N ILE A 110 13.01 -7.97 6.11
CA ILE A 110 12.24 -7.94 4.86
C ILE A 110 13.11 -7.49 3.66
N LEU A 111 14.27 -6.87 3.87
CA LEU A 111 15.20 -6.58 2.78
C LEU A 111 16.37 -7.58 2.79
N THR A 112 16.32 -8.57 1.90
CA THR A 112 17.51 -9.35 1.55
C THR A 112 17.80 -9.17 0.06
N PRO A 113 18.72 -8.26 -0.32
CA PRO A 113 19.06 -8.03 -1.71
C PRO A 113 19.55 -9.33 -2.35
N LEU A 114 18.93 -9.74 -3.46
CA LEU A 114 19.50 -10.80 -4.30
C LEU A 114 20.57 -10.20 -5.20
N THR A 115 21.72 -10.85 -5.28
CA THR A 115 22.66 -10.57 -6.37
C THR A 115 22.04 -11.03 -7.71
N ALA A 116 22.45 -10.40 -8.82
CA ALA A 116 21.83 -10.62 -10.13
C ALA A 116 21.73 -12.10 -10.53
N ASN A 117 22.71 -12.92 -10.13
CA ASN A 117 22.83 -14.33 -10.50
C ASN A 117 22.22 -15.32 -9.48
N GLN A 118 21.65 -14.84 -8.38
CA GLN A 118 21.09 -15.73 -7.37
C GLN A 118 19.64 -16.10 -7.69
N SER A 119 19.34 -17.40 -7.62
CA SER A 119 17.97 -17.90 -7.66
C SER A 119 17.32 -17.79 -6.28
N VAL A 120 16.03 -17.53 -6.24
CA VAL A 120 15.25 -17.52 -5.00
C VAL A 120 14.12 -18.53 -5.09
N LYS A 121 13.91 -19.28 -4.00
CA LYS A 121 12.79 -20.21 -3.85
C LYS A 121 11.76 -19.56 -2.93
N LEU A 122 10.55 -19.38 -3.44
CA LEU A 122 9.40 -18.87 -2.70
C LEU A 122 8.25 -19.88 -2.78
N THR A 123 7.34 -19.83 -1.83
CA THR A 123 6.17 -20.71 -1.80
C THR A 123 4.93 -19.89 -2.16
N ASP A 124 4.07 -20.43 -3.01
CA ASP A 124 2.75 -19.82 -3.29
C ASP A 124 1.76 -20.08 -2.15
N ILE A 125 0.58 -19.45 -2.24
CA ILE A 125 -0.45 -19.63 -1.20
C ILE A 125 -1.01 -21.06 -1.09
N ASP A 126 -0.80 -21.90 -2.10
CA ASP A 126 -1.29 -23.27 -2.16
C ASP A 126 -0.22 -24.26 -1.66
N GLY A 127 0.94 -23.76 -1.21
CA GLY A 127 2.05 -24.55 -0.69
C GLY A 127 3.06 -25.03 -1.74
N ASN A 128 2.89 -24.66 -3.01
CA ASN A 128 3.81 -25.08 -4.06
C ASN A 128 5.07 -24.21 -4.06
N SER A 129 6.22 -24.85 -4.25
CA SER A 129 7.49 -24.16 -4.37
C SER A 129 7.74 -23.65 -5.78
N HIS A 130 8.19 -22.39 -5.88
CA HIS A 130 8.56 -21.72 -7.12
C HIS A 130 9.99 -21.22 -7.04
N VAL A 131 10.78 -21.52 -8.07
CA VAL A 131 12.16 -21.00 -8.17
C VAL A 131 12.22 -19.91 -9.24
N PHE A 132 12.82 -18.79 -8.88
CA PHE A 132 13.00 -17.61 -9.73
C PHE A 132 14.48 -17.37 -9.98
N GLY A 133 14.82 -16.73 -11.11
CA GLY A 133 16.21 -16.42 -11.44
C GLY A 133 16.98 -17.58 -12.08
N GLN A 134 16.29 -18.60 -12.61
CA GLN A 134 16.89 -19.73 -13.31
C GLN A 134 16.67 -19.66 -14.81
N LYS A 135 17.65 -20.11 -15.59
CA LYS A 135 17.52 -20.31 -17.04
C LYS A 135 16.45 -21.37 -17.34
N ARG A 136 15.89 -21.32 -18.55
CA ARG A 136 14.80 -22.15 -19.09
C ARG A 136 13.47 -22.00 -18.35
N SER A 137 13.23 -20.84 -17.74
CA SER A 137 11.97 -20.51 -17.04
C SER A 137 11.34 -19.22 -17.58
N PRO A 138 10.95 -19.17 -18.88
CA PRO A 138 10.26 -18.01 -19.42
C PRO A 138 8.91 -17.87 -18.71
N GLN A 139 8.58 -16.65 -18.27
CA GLN A 139 7.38 -16.42 -17.46
C GLN A 139 7.00 -14.94 -17.42
N VAL A 140 5.73 -14.69 -17.06
CA VAL A 140 5.21 -13.37 -16.74
C VAL A 140 5.15 -13.23 -15.22
N LEU A 141 5.78 -12.19 -14.69
CA LEU A 141 5.68 -11.78 -13.30
C LEU A 141 4.82 -10.52 -13.22
N PHE A 142 3.72 -10.61 -12.49
CA PHE A 142 2.84 -9.48 -12.22
C PHE A 142 3.00 -9.05 -10.76
N PHE A 143 3.68 -7.93 -10.55
CA PHE A 143 3.89 -7.35 -9.23
C PHE A 143 2.65 -6.58 -8.81
N SER A 144 2.12 -6.89 -7.64
CA SER A 144 0.89 -6.31 -7.11
C SER A 144 0.96 -6.15 -5.58
N ASP A 145 -0.11 -5.63 -5.01
CA ASP A 145 -0.29 -5.41 -3.58
C ASP A 145 -1.62 -6.03 -3.15
N ALA A 146 -1.61 -6.83 -2.08
CA ALA A 146 -2.83 -7.47 -1.58
C ALA A 146 -3.87 -6.46 -1.07
N LEU A 147 -3.44 -5.22 -0.76
CA LEU A 147 -4.31 -4.14 -0.33
C LEU A 147 -5.13 -3.52 -1.48
N CYS A 148 -4.92 -3.91 -2.74
CA CYS A 148 -5.75 -3.43 -3.85
C CYS A 148 -7.24 -3.86 -3.69
N PRO A 149 -8.25 -2.97 -3.81
CA PRO A 149 -8.13 -1.56 -4.17
C PRO A 149 -7.56 -0.70 -3.04
N PHE A 150 -6.48 0.02 -3.35
CA PHE A 150 -5.87 0.98 -2.45
C PHE A 150 -5.67 2.30 -3.19
N GLN A 151 -5.87 3.43 -2.51
CA GLN A 151 -5.98 4.74 -3.19
C GLN A 151 -4.67 5.21 -3.86
N HIS A 152 -3.51 4.72 -3.42
CA HIS A 152 -2.22 4.96 -4.08
C HIS A 152 -1.84 3.89 -5.12
N LEU A 153 -2.76 2.99 -5.46
CA LEU A 153 -2.60 1.97 -6.49
C LEU A 153 -3.62 2.23 -7.61
N PRO A 154 -3.40 3.28 -8.42
CA PRO A 154 -4.38 3.70 -9.42
C PRO A 154 -4.65 2.57 -10.41
N LEU A 155 -5.95 2.34 -10.67
CA LEU A 155 -6.45 1.33 -11.61
C LEU A 155 -5.99 -0.10 -11.29
N CYS A 156 -5.62 -0.40 -10.04
CA CYS A 156 -5.06 -1.71 -9.70
C CYS A 156 -6.03 -2.85 -10.00
N GLU A 157 -7.33 -2.68 -9.75
CA GLU A 157 -8.35 -3.69 -10.08
C GLU A 157 -8.44 -3.96 -11.59
N GLN A 158 -8.41 -2.91 -12.42
CA GLN A 158 -8.41 -3.05 -13.87
C GLN A 158 -7.14 -3.76 -14.37
N LYS A 159 -5.99 -3.45 -13.77
CA LYS A 159 -4.72 -4.10 -14.09
C LYS A 159 -4.69 -5.57 -13.66
N ILE A 160 -5.29 -5.90 -12.51
CA ILE A 160 -5.47 -7.28 -12.06
C ILE A 160 -6.39 -8.04 -13.03
N ALA A 161 -7.51 -7.43 -13.44
CA ALA A 161 -8.41 -8.02 -14.44
C ALA A 161 -7.69 -8.26 -15.78
N ALA A 162 -6.88 -7.30 -16.24
CA ALA A 162 -6.06 -7.46 -17.44
C ALA A 162 -5.04 -8.61 -17.29
N ASN A 163 -4.43 -8.76 -16.11
CA ASN A 163 -3.54 -9.88 -15.84
C ASN A 163 -4.29 -11.22 -15.83
N ASN A 164 -5.52 -11.28 -15.31
CA ASN A 164 -6.35 -12.48 -15.36
C ASN A 164 -6.71 -12.88 -16.79
N GLN A 165 -6.97 -11.90 -17.66
CA GLN A 165 -7.19 -12.15 -19.08
C GLN A 165 -5.92 -12.65 -19.76
N LEU A 166 -4.76 -12.09 -19.39
CA LEU A 166 -3.46 -12.48 -19.94
C LEU A 166 -3.20 -13.97 -19.83
N VAL A 167 -3.57 -14.58 -18.68
CA VAL A 167 -3.44 -16.03 -18.43
C VAL A 167 -4.12 -16.88 -19.51
N ASN A 168 -5.21 -16.39 -20.11
CA ASN A 168 -5.97 -17.15 -21.11
C ASN A 168 -5.45 -16.98 -22.53
N ILE A 169 -4.55 -16.02 -22.78
CA ILE A 169 -4.10 -15.65 -24.13
C ILE A 169 -2.60 -15.87 -24.35
N THR A 170 -1.84 -16.23 -23.31
CA THR A 170 -0.41 -16.53 -23.40
C THR A 170 -0.13 -17.99 -23.05
N THR A 171 0.92 -18.54 -23.65
CA THR A 171 1.48 -19.85 -23.29
C THR A 171 2.52 -19.75 -22.17
N LEU A 172 2.94 -18.54 -21.81
CA LEU A 172 3.90 -18.31 -20.73
C LEU A 172 3.22 -18.52 -19.36
N PRO A 173 3.87 -19.21 -18.42
CA PRO A 173 3.43 -19.25 -17.03
C PRO A 173 3.30 -17.84 -16.45
N VAL A 174 2.13 -17.51 -15.89
CA VAL A 174 1.88 -16.23 -15.23
C VAL A 174 1.90 -16.43 -13.72
N LYS A 175 2.57 -15.55 -12.97
CA LYS A 175 2.59 -15.55 -11.51
C LYS A 175 2.35 -14.14 -10.98
N THR A 176 1.50 -14.00 -9.96
CA THR A 176 1.37 -12.75 -9.21
C THR A 176 2.34 -12.75 -8.04
N ILE A 177 3.15 -11.69 -7.93
CA ILE A 177 4.09 -11.47 -6.83
C ILE A 177 3.54 -10.34 -5.96
N ILE A 178 3.31 -10.61 -4.68
CA ILE A 178 2.70 -9.68 -3.73
C ILE A 178 3.77 -9.04 -2.84
N LYS A 179 3.70 -7.72 -2.73
CA LYS A 179 4.54 -6.90 -1.87
C LYS A 179 4.29 -7.25 -0.39
N PRO A 180 5.32 -7.47 0.44
CA PRO A 180 5.13 -8.00 1.80
C PRO A 180 4.75 -6.98 2.88
N PHE A 181 4.67 -5.68 2.55
CA PHE A 181 4.48 -4.66 3.57
C PHE A 181 3.04 -4.57 4.04
N TYR A 182 2.86 -4.56 5.36
CA TYR A 182 1.59 -4.37 6.06
C TYR A 182 0.55 -5.46 5.81
N ILE A 183 0.98 -6.65 5.41
CA ILE A 183 0.09 -7.76 5.07
C ILE A 183 0.57 -9.09 5.65
N SER A 184 -0.36 -10.01 5.81
CA SER A 184 -0.17 -11.40 6.20
C SER A 184 -0.46 -12.34 5.02
N MET A 185 -0.21 -13.65 5.19
CA MET A 185 -0.62 -14.65 4.20
C MET A 185 -2.15 -14.73 4.05
N ASP A 186 -2.93 -14.38 5.08
CA ASP A 186 -4.39 -14.35 4.99
C ASP A 186 -4.87 -13.24 4.06
N ASP A 187 -4.20 -12.08 4.06
CA ASP A 187 -4.49 -11.00 3.12
C ASP A 187 -4.20 -11.42 1.67
N VAL A 188 -3.15 -12.20 1.46
CA VAL A 188 -2.81 -12.76 0.14
C VAL A 188 -3.86 -13.77 -0.33
N ARG A 189 -4.37 -14.63 0.57
CA ARG A 189 -5.48 -15.55 0.28
C ARG A 189 -6.76 -14.78 -0.05
N ALA A 190 -7.10 -13.77 0.76
CA ALA A 190 -8.25 -12.91 0.53
C ALA A 190 -8.14 -12.19 -0.82
N TYR A 191 -6.95 -11.70 -1.17
CA TYR A 191 -6.68 -11.10 -2.49
C TYR A 191 -6.89 -12.10 -3.64
N LYS A 192 -6.37 -13.33 -3.55
CA LYS A 192 -6.56 -14.36 -4.59
C LYS A 192 -8.04 -14.68 -4.79
N THR A 193 -8.78 -14.85 -3.69
CA THR A 193 -10.22 -15.11 -3.71
C THR A 193 -11.01 -13.94 -4.26
N ARG A 194 -10.78 -12.72 -3.74
CA ARG A 194 -11.48 -11.49 -4.14
C ARG A 194 -11.40 -11.24 -5.65
N PHE A 195 -10.22 -11.46 -6.24
CA PHE A 195 -10.01 -11.25 -7.68
C PHE A 195 -10.11 -12.53 -8.51
N SER A 196 -10.54 -13.64 -7.91
CA SER A 196 -10.73 -14.93 -8.59
C SER A 196 -9.51 -15.37 -9.40
N LEU A 197 -8.30 -15.18 -8.84
CA LEU A 197 -7.05 -15.51 -9.55
C LEU A 197 -6.87 -17.02 -9.59
N LYS A 198 -6.65 -17.55 -10.81
CA LYS A 198 -6.46 -19.00 -11.04
C LYS A 198 -4.99 -19.42 -11.14
N HIS A 199 -4.10 -18.46 -11.37
CA HIS A 199 -2.66 -18.68 -11.43
C HIS A 199 -2.00 -18.53 -10.05
N PRO A 200 -0.74 -18.98 -9.89
CA PRO A 200 -0.03 -18.87 -8.62
C PRO A 200 0.09 -17.41 -8.12
N VAL A 201 -0.15 -17.23 -6.83
CA VAL A 201 0.03 -15.97 -6.10
C VAL A 201 1.04 -16.21 -4.99
N ILE A 202 2.08 -15.39 -4.95
CA ILE A 202 3.26 -15.61 -4.12
C ILE A 202 3.52 -14.36 -3.30
N LEU A 203 3.64 -14.53 -1.99
CA LEU A 203 4.11 -13.48 -1.10
C LEU A 203 5.64 -13.39 -1.21
N ASP A 204 6.16 -12.26 -1.66
CA ASP A 204 7.61 -12.01 -1.66
C ASP A 204 8.05 -11.60 -0.25
N GLN A 205 8.03 -12.57 0.67
CA GLN A 205 8.19 -12.36 2.12
C GLN A 205 9.39 -11.49 2.51
N LYS A 206 10.46 -11.55 1.71
CA LYS A 206 11.71 -10.81 1.91
C LYS A 206 11.99 -9.78 0.81
N ASN A 207 10.93 -9.32 0.13
CA ASN A 207 10.96 -8.28 -0.90
C ASN A 207 12.07 -8.49 -1.93
N GLN A 208 12.43 -9.75 -2.21
CA GLN A 208 13.63 -10.14 -2.93
C GLN A 208 13.43 -9.97 -4.43
N LEU A 209 12.26 -10.34 -4.94
CA LEU A 209 11.89 -10.17 -6.34
C LEU A 209 11.62 -8.70 -6.65
N PHE A 210 10.93 -7.98 -5.77
CA PHE A 210 10.72 -6.54 -5.91
C PHE A 210 12.04 -5.78 -6.04
N GLN A 211 13.03 -6.11 -5.20
CA GLN A 211 14.39 -5.55 -5.31
C GLN A 211 15.12 -6.02 -6.56
N LYS A 212 15.14 -7.32 -6.84
CA LYS A 212 15.85 -7.91 -8.00
C LYS A 212 15.43 -7.27 -9.32
N TYR A 213 14.14 -6.98 -9.49
CA TYR A 213 13.59 -6.37 -10.70
C TYR A 213 13.42 -4.84 -10.62
N GLN A 214 13.82 -4.22 -9.49
CA GLN A 214 13.74 -2.79 -9.24
C GLN A 214 12.32 -2.25 -9.51
N ILE A 215 11.33 -2.86 -8.85
CA ILE A 215 9.92 -2.51 -9.00
C ILE A 215 9.59 -1.34 -8.08
N THR A 216 9.33 -0.18 -8.66
CA THR A 216 9.05 1.08 -7.93
C THR A 216 7.61 1.58 -8.07
N SER A 217 6.78 0.86 -8.83
CA SER A 217 5.36 1.18 -9.02
C SER A 217 4.52 -0.08 -9.10
N LEU A 218 3.24 0.02 -8.74
CA LEU A 218 2.32 -1.11 -8.71
C LEU A 218 0.93 -0.74 -9.26
N PRO A 219 0.19 -1.72 -9.82
CA PRO A 219 0.69 -3.00 -10.33
C PRO A 219 1.60 -2.85 -11.57
N TYR A 220 2.50 -3.80 -11.78
CA TYR A 220 3.56 -3.73 -12.80
C TYR A 220 3.91 -5.12 -13.37
N TRP A 221 4.12 -5.20 -14.68
CA TRP A 221 4.49 -6.45 -15.36
C TRP A 221 5.98 -6.50 -15.64
N VAL A 222 6.56 -7.71 -15.53
CA VAL A 222 7.87 -8.09 -16.04
C VAL A 222 7.72 -9.40 -16.79
N VAL A 223 8.31 -9.52 -17.97
CA VAL A 223 8.29 -10.74 -18.78
C VAL A 223 9.73 -11.19 -18.98
N LEU A 224 9.97 -12.45 -18.70
CA LEU A 224 11.27 -13.09 -18.79
C LEU A 224 11.29 -14.08 -19.96
N ASN A 225 12.38 -14.08 -20.73
CA ASN A 225 12.63 -15.11 -21.75
C ASN A 225 13.24 -16.38 -21.12
N ALA A 226 13.55 -17.37 -21.97
CA ALA A 226 14.17 -18.62 -21.53
C ALA A 226 15.60 -18.44 -20.98
N GLN A 227 16.24 -17.30 -21.19
CA GLN A 227 17.54 -16.96 -20.64
C GLN A 227 17.42 -16.23 -19.29
N ASN A 228 16.20 -16.05 -18.79
CA ASN A 228 15.86 -15.25 -17.59
C ASN A 228 16.21 -13.75 -17.77
N GLU A 229 16.17 -13.26 -19.00
CA GLU A 229 16.37 -11.84 -19.34
C GLU A 229 15.02 -11.14 -19.45
N ILE A 230 14.97 -9.87 -19.03
CA ILE A 230 13.76 -9.05 -19.12
C ILE A 230 13.56 -8.64 -20.58
N ILE A 231 12.54 -9.19 -21.23
CA ILE A 231 12.14 -8.83 -22.60
C ILE A 231 10.99 -7.81 -22.65
N PHE A 232 10.30 -7.63 -21.52
CA PHE A 232 9.28 -6.59 -21.35
C PHE A 232 9.16 -6.19 -19.88
N ARG A 233 8.92 -4.90 -19.64
CA ARG A 233 8.51 -4.41 -18.32
C ARG A 233 7.63 -3.16 -18.45
N GLY A 234 6.60 -3.00 -17.61
CA GLY A 234 5.76 -1.80 -17.66
C GLY A 234 4.54 -1.81 -16.76
N ALA A 235 3.97 -0.63 -16.54
CA ALA A 235 2.74 -0.43 -15.77
C ALA A 235 1.46 -0.66 -16.60
N LYS A 236 1.59 -0.97 -17.89
CA LYS A 236 0.52 -1.37 -18.80
C LYS A 236 0.73 -2.84 -19.20
N PRO A 237 -0.34 -3.61 -19.44
CA PRO A 237 -0.20 -5.01 -19.82
C PRO A 237 0.55 -5.13 -21.16
N PRO A 238 1.34 -6.21 -21.35
CA PRO A 238 1.98 -6.48 -22.63
C PRO A 238 0.91 -6.73 -23.69
N LYS A 239 1.09 -6.12 -24.87
CA LYS A 239 0.14 -6.23 -25.99
C LYS A 239 0.27 -7.53 -26.79
N ARG A 240 1.43 -8.18 -26.71
CA ARG A 240 1.78 -9.42 -27.39
C ARG A 240 2.71 -10.21 -26.47
N LEU A 241 2.39 -11.48 -26.22
CA LEU A 241 3.22 -12.44 -25.49
C LEU A 241 3.15 -13.79 -26.18
#